data_AF-L5LK31-F1
#
_entry.id   AF-L5LK31-F1
#
_cell.length_a   1.000
_cell.length_b   1.000
_cell.length_c   1.000
_cell.angle_alpha   90.00
_cell.angle_beta   90.00
_cell.angle_gamma   90.00
#
_symmetry.space_group_name_H-M   'P 1'
#
loop_
_entity.id
_entity.type
_entity.pdbx_description
1 polymer ?
#
loop_
_entity_poly.entity_id
_entity_poly.type
_entity_poly.pdbx_seq_one_letter_code
_entity_poly.pdbx_strand_id
1 'polypeptide(L)'
;MQQQNRQKVEASKVRSLSRKLPRVVAADTAAAMQREEKQLEASLDALLSQVADLKNSLGSFIYKLENKYDRLTWPSVLDSSALLSGQLNTLNKVLKHKKTPLFRNQVIIPLVLSPDRAEDLMRQTEGRVPVFSHEVVPDHLRTKPDPEVEEQEKQLTTDAARIGADVAQKQIQSLNKMCSNLLEKISKEE
;
A
#
# COMPACT_ATOMS: atom_id res chain seq x y z
N MET A 1 20.00 67.17 4.69
CA MET A 1 20.02 66.26 5.85
C MET A 1 18.75 65.39 6.01
N GLN A 2 17.59 65.73 5.41
CA GLN A 2 16.35 64.96 5.60
C GLN A 2 16.18 63.72 4.70
N GLN A 3 16.85 63.66 3.54
CA GLN A 3 16.74 62.52 2.60
C GLN A 3 17.53 61.28 3.06
N GLN A 4 18.67 61.48 3.74
CA GLN A 4 19.52 60.39 4.23
C GLN A 4 18.89 59.63 5.42
N ASN A 5 18.06 60.30 6.23
CA ASN A 5 17.35 59.65 7.33
C ASN A 5 16.15 58.81 6.86
N ARG A 6 15.49 59.15 5.74
CA ARG A 6 14.41 58.33 5.18
C ARG A 6 14.94 56.98 4.66
N GLN A 7 16.05 56.98 3.92
CA GLN A 7 16.66 55.73 3.42
C GLN A 7 17.19 54.82 4.55
N LYS A 8 17.73 55.38 5.64
CA LYS A 8 18.15 54.57 6.80
C LYS A 8 16.97 53.95 7.55
N VAL A 9 15.84 54.64 7.65
CA VAL A 9 14.62 54.09 8.28
C VAL A 9 14.00 53.00 7.41
N GLU A 10 13.99 53.16 6.09
CA GLU A 10 13.49 52.14 5.15
C GLU A 10 14.38 50.88 5.15
N ALA A 11 15.71 51.03 5.11
CA ALA A 11 16.63 49.89 5.15
C ALA A 11 16.57 49.10 6.47
N SER A 12 16.41 49.77 7.62
CA SER A 12 16.18 49.11 8.92
C SER A 12 14.81 48.45 9.00
N LYS A 13 13.77 49.03 8.39
CA LYS A 13 12.42 48.45 8.36
C LYS A 13 12.41 47.19 7.48
N VAL A 14 13.06 47.20 6.31
CA VAL A 14 13.24 46.04 5.44
C VAL A 14 14.06 44.93 6.11
N ARG A 15 15.14 45.26 6.83
CA ARG A 15 15.91 44.28 7.64
C ARG A 15 15.12 43.68 8.80
N SER A 16 14.17 44.44 9.38
CA SER A 16 13.30 43.96 10.46
C SER A 16 12.13 43.11 9.96
N LEU A 17 11.69 43.31 8.71
CA LEU A 17 10.62 42.56 8.06
C LEU A 17 11.11 41.23 7.46
N SER A 18 12.36 41.13 6.99
CA SER A 18 12.94 39.85 6.51
C SER A 18 13.31 38.86 7.63
N ARG A 19 13.19 39.22 8.91
CA ARG A 19 13.49 38.31 10.05
C ARG A 19 12.25 37.75 10.76
N LYS A 20 11.04 38.06 10.29
CA LYS A 20 9.78 37.64 10.93
C LYS A 20 8.82 36.90 9.97
N LEU A 21 9.38 35.97 9.18
CA LEU A 21 8.63 34.82 8.65
C LEU A 21 9.07 33.57 9.44
N PRO A 22 8.17 32.59 9.66
CA PRO A 22 8.00 31.98 10.97
C PRO A 22 8.92 30.78 11.14
N ARG A 23 9.98 30.97 11.93
CA ARG A 23 10.87 29.89 12.38
C ARG A 23 10.13 28.81 13.20
N VAL A 24 8.99 29.16 13.80
CA VAL A 24 8.10 28.25 14.55
C VAL A 24 7.27 27.37 13.62
N VAL A 25 6.68 27.93 12.55
CA VAL A 25 5.91 27.14 11.56
C VAL A 25 6.81 26.15 10.82
N ALA A 26 8.04 26.55 10.47
CA ALA A 26 9.01 25.65 9.85
C ALA A 26 9.43 24.48 10.76
N ALA A 27 9.55 24.73 12.08
CA ALA A 27 9.89 23.70 13.07
C ALA A 27 8.72 22.75 13.32
N ASP A 28 7.49 23.27 13.41
CA ASP A 28 6.29 22.45 13.55
C ASP A 28 6.03 21.60 12.29
N THR A 29 6.27 22.13 11.09
CA THR A 29 6.21 21.35 9.85
C THR A 29 7.31 20.30 9.75
N ALA A 30 8.53 20.59 10.24
CA ALA A 30 9.61 19.61 10.25
C ALA A 30 9.35 18.47 11.24
N ALA A 31 8.81 18.78 12.43
CA ALA A 31 8.41 17.78 13.42
C ALA A 31 7.23 16.92 12.93
N ALA A 32 6.26 17.53 12.23
CA ALA A 32 5.17 16.80 11.60
C ALA A 32 5.68 15.86 10.49
N MET A 33 6.57 16.35 9.61
CA MET A 33 7.15 15.56 8.52
C MET A 33 7.98 14.38 9.03
N GLN A 34 8.80 14.59 10.07
CA GLN A 34 9.55 13.51 10.73
C GLN A 34 8.63 12.44 11.36
N ARG A 35 7.48 12.86 11.90
CA ARG A 35 6.51 11.93 12.46
C ARG A 35 5.84 11.10 11.36
N GLU A 36 5.51 11.73 10.23
CA GLU A 36 4.95 11.05 9.07
C GLU A 36 5.94 10.06 8.45
N GLU A 37 7.21 10.43 8.31
CA GLU A 37 8.29 9.56 7.82
C GLU A 37 8.46 8.32 8.70
N LYS A 38 8.55 8.49 10.03
CA LYS A 38 8.62 7.36 10.97
C LYS A 38 7.40 6.46 10.92
N GLN A 39 6.21 7.03 10.73
CA GLN A 39 4.99 6.24 10.59
C GLN A 39 4.96 5.45 9.28
N LEU A 40 5.49 6.03 8.20
CA LEU A 40 5.66 5.37 6.91
C LEU A 40 6.63 4.19 7.02
N GLU A 41 7.82 4.40 7.60
CA GLU A 41 8.82 3.35 7.83
C GLU A 41 8.23 2.19 8.64
N ALA A 42 7.59 2.47 9.77
CA ALA A 42 6.94 1.44 10.58
C ALA A 42 5.83 0.69 9.82
N SER A 43 5.10 1.37 8.95
CA SER A 43 4.08 0.74 8.11
C SER A 43 4.68 -0.13 7.02
N LEU A 44 5.83 0.28 6.46
CA LEU A 44 6.57 -0.48 5.46
C LEU A 44 7.18 -1.75 6.07
N ASP A 45 7.80 -1.65 7.24
CA ASP A 45 8.36 -2.81 7.96
C ASP A 45 7.27 -3.83 8.31
N ALA A 46 6.11 -3.37 8.78
CA ALA A 46 4.97 -4.23 9.06
C ALA A 46 4.46 -4.94 7.79
N LEU A 47 4.47 -4.25 6.64
CA LEU A 47 4.08 -4.81 5.36
C LEU A 47 5.11 -5.85 4.88
N LEU A 48 6.39 -5.54 4.97
CA LEU A 48 7.49 -6.44 4.61
C LEU A 48 7.43 -7.73 5.45
N SER A 49 7.20 -7.63 6.75
CA SER A 49 7.03 -8.79 7.63
C SER A 49 5.85 -9.67 7.20
N GLN A 50 4.69 -9.07 6.92
CA GLN A 50 3.50 -9.84 6.49
C GLN A 50 3.71 -10.54 5.14
N VAL A 51 4.37 -9.86 4.19
CA VAL A 51 4.70 -10.46 2.89
C VAL A 51 5.72 -11.59 3.05
N ALA A 52 6.70 -11.45 3.94
CA ALA A 52 7.66 -12.50 4.24
C ALA A 52 6.98 -13.74 4.84
N ASP A 53 6.05 -13.57 5.77
CA ASP A 53 5.29 -14.67 6.37
C ASP A 53 4.43 -15.40 5.33
N LEU A 54 3.74 -14.66 4.45
CA LEU A 54 2.95 -15.22 3.36
C LEU A 54 3.84 -16.00 2.39
N LYS A 55 4.98 -15.42 1.98
CA LYS A 55 5.95 -16.09 1.12
C LYS A 55 6.46 -17.40 1.73
N ASN A 56 6.83 -17.38 3.02
CA ASN A 56 7.32 -18.58 3.72
C ASN A 56 6.23 -19.65 3.80
N SER A 57 4.98 -19.25 4.05
CA SER A 57 3.83 -20.14 4.11
C SER A 57 3.52 -20.75 2.74
N LEU A 58 3.62 -19.95 1.67
CA LEU A 58 3.47 -20.41 0.29
C LEU A 58 4.60 -21.37 -0.10
N GLY A 59 5.85 -21.02 0.19
CA GLY A 59 7.01 -21.88 -0.07
C GLY A 59 6.91 -23.21 0.67
N SER A 60 6.52 -23.19 1.95
CA SER A 60 6.25 -24.41 2.72
C SER A 60 5.13 -25.24 2.10
N PHE A 61 4.07 -24.61 1.58
CA PHE A 61 2.96 -25.33 0.96
C PHE A 61 3.37 -25.97 -0.37
N ILE A 62 4.07 -25.24 -1.23
CA ILE A 62 4.67 -25.75 -2.48
C ILE A 62 5.59 -26.94 -2.16
N TYR A 63 6.48 -26.79 -1.18
CA TYR A 63 7.38 -27.88 -0.79
C TYR A 63 6.61 -29.15 -0.36
N LYS A 64 5.52 -29.01 0.40
CA LYS A 64 4.65 -30.14 0.77
C LYS A 64 4.00 -30.78 -0.46
N LEU A 65 3.54 -29.98 -1.41
CA LEU A 65 2.93 -30.47 -2.66
C LEU A 65 3.94 -31.22 -3.52
N GLU A 66 5.18 -30.75 -3.60
CA GLU A 66 6.19 -31.36 -4.47
C GLU A 66 6.87 -32.57 -3.83
N ASN A 67 7.14 -32.54 -2.52
CA ASN A 67 8.01 -33.52 -1.86
C ASN A 67 7.26 -34.50 -0.94
N LYS A 68 5.98 -34.24 -0.64
CA LYS A 68 5.18 -35.05 0.30
C LYS A 68 3.82 -35.41 -0.26
N TYR A 69 3.64 -35.38 -1.58
CA TYR A 69 2.35 -35.65 -2.24
C TYR A 69 1.80 -37.04 -1.91
N ASP A 70 2.67 -38.02 -1.70
CA ASP A 70 2.34 -39.40 -1.33
C ASP A 70 1.68 -39.50 0.06
N ARG A 71 1.96 -38.56 0.95
CA ARG A 71 1.46 -38.49 2.34
C ARG A 71 0.54 -37.31 2.58
N LEU A 72 0.23 -36.54 1.54
CA LEU A 72 -0.56 -35.32 1.67
C LEU A 72 -2.04 -35.68 1.77
N THR A 73 -2.65 -35.35 2.90
CA THR A 73 -4.08 -35.53 3.11
C THR A 73 -4.84 -34.28 2.71
N TRP A 74 -6.07 -34.45 2.21
CA TRP A 74 -6.93 -33.33 1.85
C TRP A 74 -7.15 -32.32 3.01
N PRO A 75 -7.36 -32.75 4.27
CA PRO A 75 -7.39 -31.82 5.40
C PRO A 75 -6.13 -30.95 5.52
N SER A 76 -4.94 -31.53 5.31
CA SER A 76 -3.69 -30.76 5.39
C SER A 76 -3.56 -29.71 4.28
N VAL A 77 -4.11 -30.00 3.09
CA VAL A 77 -4.21 -29.04 1.98
C VAL A 77 -5.15 -27.91 2.35
N LEU A 78 -6.32 -28.25 2.89
CA LEU A 78 -7.31 -27.26 3.33
C LEU A 78 -6.77 -26.36 4.44
N ASP A 79 -6.06 -26.92 5.42
CA ASP A 79 -5.43 -26.14 6.49
C ASP A 79 -4.41 -25.14 5.94
N SER A 80 -3.58 -25.59 4.98
CA SER A 80 -2.59 -24.72 4.31
C SER A 80 -3.28 -23.63 3.49
N SER A 81 -4.36 -23.97 2.78
CA SER A 81 -5.17 -23.02 2.02
C SER A 81 -5.88 -21.99 2.93
N ALA A 82 -6.42 -22.44 4.06
CA ALA A 82 -7.07 -21.58 5.06
C ALA A 82 -6.06 -20.60 5.68
N LEU A 83 -4.85 -21.07 5.99
CA LEU A 83 -3.76 -20.22 6.48
C LEU A 83 -3.38 -19.13 5.45
N LEU A 84 -3.14 -19.52 4.20
CA LEU A 84 -2.79 -18.58 3.12
C LEU A 84 -3.90 -17.55 2.89
N SER A 85 -5.16 -17.99 2.86
CA SER A 85 -6.32 -17.12 2.75
C SER A 85 -6.43 -16.14 3.93
N GLY A 86 -6.15 -16.60 5.16
CA GLY A 86 -6.12 -15.76 6.36
C GLY A 86 -5.02 -14.70 6.31
N GLN A 87 -3.82 -15.07 5.90
CA GLN A 87 -2.68 -14.16 5.72
C GLN A 87 -2.99 -13.12 4.62
N LEU A 88 -3.51 -13.55 3.47
CA LEU A 88 -3.89 -12.66 2.37
C LEU A 88 -4.99 -11.67 2.77
N ASN A 89 -6.00 -12.13 3.52
CA ASN A 89 -7.05 -11.26 4.04
C ASN A 89 -6.50 -10.22 5.02
N THR A 90 -5.54 -10.61 5.86
CA THR A 90 -4.88 -9.69 6.79
C THR A 90 -4.10 -8.61 6.03
N LEU A 91 -3.32 -9.02 5.03
CA LEU A 91 -2.60 -8.11 4.13
C LEU A 91 -3.56 -7.13 3.43
N ASN A 92 -4.67 -7.65 2.89
CA ASN A 92 -5.67 -6.84 2.21
C ASN A 92 -6.33 -5.82 3.16
N LYS A 93 -6.60 -6.20 4.41
CA LYS A 93 -7.13 -5.28 5.44
C LYS A 93 -6.15 -4.15 5.73
N VAL A 94 -4.85 -4.44 5.85
CA VAL A 94 -3.80 -3.43 6.11
C VAL A 94 -3.70 -2.45 4.93
N LEU A 95 -3.70 -2.95 3.69
CA LEU A 95 -3.62 -2.14 2.47
C LEU A 95 -4.88 -1.30 2.21
N LYS A 96 -6.06 -1.80 2.61
CA LYS A 96 -7.35 -1.09 2.46
C LYS A 96 -7.67 -0.15 3.62
N HIS A 97 -6.94 -0.21 4.72
CA HIS A 97 -7.26 0.57 5.91
C HIS A 97 -7.21 2.08 5.61
N LYS A 98 -8.22 2.82 6.07
CA LYS A 98 -8.38 4.26 5.76
C LYS A 98 -7.27 5.13 6.34
N LYS A 99 -6.53 4.64 7.36
CA LYS A 99 -5.30 5.29 7.86
C LYS A 99 -4.03 4.87 7.12
N THR A 100 -4.15 4.22 5.95
CA THR A 100 -3.07 3.97 5.00
C THR A 100 -3.08 4.95 3.81
N PRO A 101 -3.15 6.30 3.99
CA PRO A 101 -2.94 7.26 2.90
C PRO A 101 -1.46 7.51 2.59
N LEU A 102 -0.53 6.93 3.35
CA LEU A 102 0.90 7.16 3.17
C LEU A 102 1.44 6.54 1.86
N PHE A 103 1.01 5.34 1.47
CA PHE A 103 1.47 4.73 0.21
C PHE A 103 0.74 5.27 -1.04
N ARG A 104 -0.55 5.60 -0.91
CA ARG A 104 -1.38 6.01 -2.07
C ARG A 104 -0.99 7.37 -2.64
N ASN A 105 -0.40 8.23 -1.81
CA ASN A 105 0.04 9.57 -2.21
C ASN A 105 1.53 9.62 -2.56
N GLN A 106 2.20 8.48 -2.62
CA GLN A 106 3.63 8.38 -2.93
C GLN A 106 3.85 7.73 -4.29
N VAL A 107 4.95 8.12 -4.94
CA VAL A 107 5.38 7.56 -6.22
C VAL A 107 6.76 6.95 -6.02
N ILE A 108 6.95 5.75 -6.55
CA ILE A 108 8.24 5.08 -6.58
C ILE A 108 8.95 5.48 -7.85
N ILE A 109 10.14 6.07 -7.73
CA ILE A 109 10.98 6.50 -8.85
C ILE A 109 12.38 5.90 -8.67
N PRO A 110 12.91 5.15 -9.64
CA PRO A 110 14.30 4.75 -9.65
C PRO A 110 15.24 5.96 -9.60
N LEU A 111 16.13 6.01 -8.61
CA LEU A 111 17.13 7.07 -8.51
C LEU A 111 18.37 6.77 -9.36
N VAL A 112 18.76 5.50 -9.44
CA VAL A 112 19.94 5.04 -10.18
C VAL A 112 19.58 3.75 -10.89
N LEU A 113 19.94 3.68 -12.18
CA LEU A 113 19.82 2.49 -13.00
C LEU A 113 21.22 2.06 -13.42
N SER A 114 21.56 0.81 -13.17
CA SER A 114 22.87 0.26 -13.49
C SER A 114 22.73 -1.13 -14.12
N PRO A 115 23.51 -1.44 -15.17
CA PRO A 115 23.63 -2.80 -15.68
C PRO A 115 24.48 -3.69 -14.75
N ASP A 116 25.21 -3.10 -13.80
CA ASP A 116 26.04 -3.84 -12.85
C ASP A 116 25.19 -4.56 -11.81
N ARG A 117 25.73 -5.67 -11.32
CA ARG A 117 25.10 -6.43 -10.24
C ARG A 117 25.07 -5.60 -8.95
N ALA A 118 23.90 -5.51 -8.35
CA ALA A 118 23.71 -4.86 -7.07
C ALA A 118 23.62 -5.93 -5.97
N GLU A 119 24.75 -6.25 -5.33
CA GLU A 119 24.84 -7.32 -4.32
C GLU A 119 23.87 -7.12 -3.15
N ASP A 120 23.67 -5.88 -2.69
CA ASP A 120 22.73 -5.58 -1.60
C ASP A 120 21.28 -5.83 -2.02
N LEU A 121 20.91 -5.44 -3.24
CA LEU A 121 19.57 -5.67 -3.79
C LEU A 121 19.33 -7.16 -4.01
N MET A 122 20.33 -7.87 -4.52
CA MET A 122 20.27 -9.31 -4.72
C MET A 122 20.11 -10.03 -3.37
N ARG A 123 20.82 -9.61 -2.33
CA ARG A 123 20.67 -10.17 -0.98
C ARG A 123 19.27 -9.93 -0.41
N GLN A 124 18.76 -8.70 -0.51
CA GLN A 124 17.44 -8.34 0.03
C GLN A 124 16.28 -9.00 -0.73
N THR A 125 16.46 -9.25 -2.02
CA THR A 125 15.44 -9.88 -2.89
C THR A 125 15.62 -11.38 -3.03
N GLU A 126 16.54 -11.98 -2.26
CA GLU A 126 16.84 -13.42 -2.28
C GLU A 126 17.20 -13.92 -3.69
N GLY A 127 18.00 -13.14 -4.41
CA GLY A 127 18.46 -13.46 -5.75
C GLY A 127 17.49 -13.11 -6.88
N ARG A 128 16.29 -12.58 -6.57
CA ARG A 128 15.27 -12.31 -7.60
C ARG A 128 15.57 -11.08 -8.44
N VAL A 129 16.24 -10.08 -7.87
CA VAL A 129 16.60 -8.84 -8.57
C VAL A 129 18.13 -8.67 -8.54
N PRO A 130 18.86 -9.33 -9.45
CA PRO A 130 20.33 -9.26 -9.47
C PRO A 130 20.85 -7.93 -10.04
N VAL A 131 20.06 -7.29 -10.91
CA VAL A 131 20.40 -6.06 -11.63
C VAL A 131 19.15 -5.19 -11.68
N PHE A 132 19.32 -3.87 -11.63
CA PHE A 132 18.24 -2.89 -11.76
C PHE A 132 18.57 -1.90 -12.89
N SER A 133 18.36 -2.35 -14.13
CA SER A 133 18.70 -1.65 -15.37
C SER A 133 17.45 -1.17 -16.12
N HIS A 134 17.66 -0.32 -17.14
CA HIS A 134 16.59 0.19 -18.01
C HIS A 134 15.73 -0.91 -18.67
N GLU A 135 16.26 -2.11 -18.84
CA GLU A 135 15.56 -3.22 -19.48
C GLU A 135 14.59 -3.91 -18.53
N VAL A 136 14.96 -4.06 -17.25
CA VAL A 136 14.20 -4.88 -16.28
C VAL A 136 13.29 -4.06 -15.38
N VAL A 137 13.60 -2.78 -15.17
CA VAL A 137 12.83 -1.89 -14.28
C VAL A 137 11.35 -1.79 -14.66
N PRO A 138 10.96 -1.71 -15.95
CA PRO A 138 9.55 -1.69 -16.33
C PRO A 138 8.76 -2.88 -15.80
N ASP A 139 9.38 -4.07 -15.77
CA ASP A 139 8.75 -5.28 -15.27
C ASP A 139 8.67 -5.28 -13.73
N HIS A 140 9.73 -4.84 -13.04
CA HIS A 140 9.77 -4.80 -11.57
C HIS A 140 8.83 -3.75 -10.97
N LEU A 141 8.58 -2.64 -11.67
CA LEU A 141 7.70 -1.56 -11.24
C LEU A 141 6.32 -1.61 -11.91
N ARG A 142 5.99 -2.70 -12.59
CA ARG A 142 4.72 -2.85 -13.29
C ARG A 142 3.56 -2.80 -12.30
N THR A 143 2.64 -1.86 -12.53
CA THR A 143 1.35 -1.76 -11.80
C THR A 143 0.17 -2.26 -12.62
N LYS A 144 0.39 -2.60 -13.90
CA LYS A 144 -0.66 -3.12 -14.78
C LYS A 144 -1.00 -4.57 -14.38
N PRO A 145 -2.27 -4.87 -14.04
CA PRO A 145 -2.68 -6.21 -13.64
C PRO A 145 -2.50 -7.23 -14.77
N ASP A 146 -2.64 -8.51 -14.42
CA ASP A 146 -2.55 -9.60 -15.38
C ASP A 146 -3.73 -9.58 -16.37
N PRO A 147 -3.53 -10.00 -17.63
CA PRO A 147 -4.56 -9.94 -18.66
C PRO A 147 -5.88 -10.64 -18.29
N GLU A 148 -5.81 -11.74 -17.54
CA GLU A 148 -7.00 -12.46 -17.07
C GLU A 148 -7.81 -11.60 -16.08
N VAL A 149 -7.12 -10.89 -15.17
CA VAL A 149 -7.76 -9.99 -14.21
C VAL A 149 -8.37 -8.79 -14.91
N GLU A 150 -7.69 -8.22 -15.93
CA GLU A 150 -8.24 -7.13 -16.75
C GLU A 150 -9.53 -7.53 -17.46
N GLU A 151 -9.56 -8.73 -18.05
CA GLU A 151 -10.74 -9.23 -18.74
C GLU A 151 -11.89 -9.51 -17.78
N GLN A 152 -11.60 -10.07 -16.59
CA GLN A 152 -12.60 -10.24 -15.53
C GLN A 152 -13.16 -8.90 -15.05
N GLU A 153 -12.31 -7.90 -14.81
CA GLU A 153 -12.75 -6.56 -14.40
C GLU A 153 -13.64 -5.91 -15.47
N LYS A 154 -13.26 -6.06 -16.75
CA LYS A 154 -14.04 -5.56 -17.88
C LYS A 154 -15.42 -6.22 -17.98
N GLN A 155 -15.49 -7.53 -17.78
CA GLN A 155 -16.76 -8.27 -17.74
C GLN A 155 -17.64 -7.78 -16.59
N LEU A 156 -17.10 -7.70 -15.37
CA LEU A 156 -17.82 -7.21 -14.19
C LEU A 156 -18.29 -5.76 -14.37
N THR A 157 -17.46 -4.91 -14.98
CA THR A 157 -17.83 -3.52 -15.29
C THR A 157 -18.97 -3.45 -16.31
N THR A 158 -18.92 -4.31 -17.33
CA THR A 158 -19.99 -4.41 -18.34
C THR A 158 -21.30 -4.87 -17.72
N ASP A 159 -21.25 -5.88 -16.86
CA ASP A 159 -22.43 -6.40 -16.17
C ASP A 159 -23.01 -5.38 -15.18
N ALA A 160 -22.16 -4.67 -14.44
CA ALA A 160 -22.58 -3.60 -13.55
C ALA A 160 -23.26 -2.46 -14.32
N ALA A 161 -22.74 -2.09 -15.49
CA ALA A 161 -23.31 -1.03 -16.33
C ALA A 161 -24.70 -1.38 -16.90
N ARG A 162 -25.09 -2.66 -16.95
CA ARG A 162 -26.45 -3.08 -17.35
C ARG A 162 -27.51 -2.73 -16.32
N ILE A 163 -27.12 -2.52 -15.06
CA ILE A 163 -28.05 -2.19 -13.97
C ILE A 163 -28.09 -0.67 -13.80
N GLY A 164 -29.27 -0.07 -13.92
CA GLY A 164 -29.44 1.37 -13.67
C GLY A 164 -29.11 1.75 -12.22
N ALA A 165 -28.40 2.86 -12.01
CA ALA A 165 -27.87 3.26 -10.70
C ALA A 165 -28.92 3.35 -9.57
N ASP A 166 -30.14 3.85 -9.86
CA ASP A 166 -31.24 3.91 -8.88
C ASP A 166 -31.73 2.50 -8.49
N VAL A 167 -31.85 1.60 -9.46
CA VAL A 167 -32.22 0.19 -9.21
C VAL A 167 -31.14 -0.50 -8.39
N ALA A 168 -29.87 -0.29 -8.73
CA ALA A 168 -28.73 -0.85 -8.00
C ALA A 168 -28.73 -0.38 -6.54
N GLN A 169 -28.91 0.92 -6.27
CA GLN A 169 -28.95 1.44 -4.90
C GLN A 169 -30.11 0.85 -4.08
N LYS A 170 -31.32 0.75 -4.66
CA LYS A 170 -32.48 0.15 -3.99
C LYS A 170 -32.23 -1.32 -3.65
N GLN A 171 -31.67 -2.08 -4.60
CA GLN A 171 -31.31 -3.49 -4.38
C GLN A 171 -30.25 -3.65 -3.28
N ILE A 172 -29.19 -2.83 -3.30
CA ILE A 172 -28.14 -2.82 -2.27
C ILE A 172 -28.74 -2.56 -0.88
N GLN A 173 -29.59 -1.55 -0.73
CA GLN A 173 -30.21 -1.22 0.56
C GLN A 173 -31.10 -2.37 1.06
N SER A 174 -31.92 -2.95 0.18
CA SER A 174 -32.80 -4.07 0.52
C SER A 174 -32.00 -5.30 0.95
N LEU A 175 -30.95 -5.67 0.20
CA LEU A 175 -30.07 -6.80 0.50
C LEU A 175 -29.31 -6.60 1.81
N ASN A 176 -28.71 -5.43 2.02
CA ASN A 176 -28.00 -5.11 3.26
C ASN A 176 -28.94 -5.23 4.47
N LYS A 177 -30.18 -4.74 4.36
CA LYS A 177 -31.18 -4.87 5.43
C LYS A 177 -31.50 -6.34 5.73
N MET A 178 -31.67 -7.17 4.70
CA MET A 178 -31.91 -8.61 4.88
C MET A 178 -30.70 -9.30 5.54
N CYS A 179 -29.48 -9.04 5.07
CA CYS A 179 -28.26 -9.60 5.65
C CYS A 179 -28.09 -9.20 7.11
N SER A 180 -28.28 -7.92 7.46
CA SER A 180 -28.20 -7.45 8.85
C SER A 180 -29.25 -8.11 9.74
N ASN A 181 -30.50 -8.23 9.26
CA ASN A 181 -31.56 -8.90 10.01
C ASN A 181 -31.26 -10.39 10.25
N LEU A 182 -30.71 -11.09 9.26
CA LEU A 182 -30.32 -12.49 9.40
C LEU A 182 -29.15 -12.65 10.37
N LEU A 183 -28.13 -11.81 10.26
CA LEU A 183 -27.00 -11.79 11.19
C LEU A 183 -27.46 -11.54 12.62
N GLU A 184 -28.36 -10.58 12.85
CA GLU A 184 -28.91 -10.33 14.18
C GLU A 184 -29.65 -11.54 14.76
N LYS A 185 -30.39 -12.30 13.94
CA LYS A 185 -31.09 -13.49 14.41
C LYS A 185 -30.10 -14.59 14.79
N ILE A 186 -29.12 -14.86 13.92
CA ILE A 186 -28.09 -15.87 14.17
C ILE A 186 -27.27 -15.51 15.41
N SER A 187 -26.88 -14.25 15.57
CA SER A 187 -26.11 -13.78 16.73
C SER A 187 -26.92 -13.72 18.04
N LYS A 188 -28.24 -13.83 18.01
CA LYS A 188 -29.12 -13.90 19.20
C LYS A 188 -29.50 -15.33 19.58
N GLU A 189 -29.22 -16.31 18.72
CA GLU A 189 -29.46 -17.74 18.97
C GLU A 189 -28.26 -18.46 19.62
N GLU A 190 -27.17 -17.73 19.91
CA GLU A 190 -26.10 -18.11 20.87
C GLU A 190 -26.28 -17.39 22.21
#